data_AF-A0A2H0QMT0-F1
#
_entry.id   AF-A0A2H0QMT0-F1
#
_cell.length_a   1.000
_cell.length_b   1.000
_cell.length_c   1.000
_cell.angle_alpha   90.00
_cell.angle_beta   90.00
_cell.angle_gamma   90.00
#
_symmetry.space_group_name_H-M   'P 1'
#
loop_
_entity.id
_entity.type
_entity.pdbx_description
1 polymer ?
#
loop_
_entity_poly.entity_id
_entity_poly.type
_entity_poly.pdbx_seq_one_letter_code
_entity_poly.pdbx_strand_id
1 'polypeptide(L)' 'MFYPDFELEYWVSKYGLEIATNACAKCGQLFQTKVPVLIKGYAGLETETHECGRKYNSAIFTPISNDSKKIWENIFFS' A
#
# COMPACT_ATOMS: atom_id res chain seq x y z
N MET A 1 9.18 -0.33 -5.81
CA MET A 1 8.14 -0.21 -4.78
C MET A 1 8.83 0.26 -3.52
N PHE A 2 8.26 1.24 -2.83
CA PHE A 2 8.82 1.82 -1.61
C PHE A 2 7.81 1.68 -0.48
N TYR A 3 8.28 1.31 0.71
CA TYR A 3 7.47 1.13 1.90
C TYR A 3 7.80 2.28 2.86
N PRO A 4 7.01 3.36 2.84
CA PRO A 4 7.30 4.50 3.69
C PRO A 4 6.99 4.16 5.15
N ASP A 5 7.83 4.69 6.04
CA ASP A 5 7.63 4.60 7.49
C ASP A 5 6.76 5.79 7.96
N PHE A 6 5.46 5.70 7.70
CA PHE A 6 4.46 6.63 8.23
C PHE A 6 3.39 5.87 9.01
N GLU A 7 2.83 6.55 10.02
CA GLU A 7 1.64 6.09 10.71
C GLU A 7 0.49 5.81 9.72
N LEU A 8 -0.18 4.67 9.92
CA LEU A 8 -1.21 4.17 9.02
C LEU A 8 -2.39 5.15 8.88
N GLU A 9 -2.82 5.75 9.99
CA GLU A 9 -3.93 6.70 10.03
C GLU A 9 -3.64 7.94 9.17
N TYR A 10 -2.40 8.45 9.24
CA TYR A 10 -1.96 9.56 8.40
C TYR A 10 -1.97 9.17 6.93
N TRP A 11 -1.45 7.98 6.60
CA TRP A 11 -1.37 7.51 5.23
C TRP A 11 -2.75 7.35 4.58
N VAL A 12 -3.67 6.70 5.31
CA VAL A 12 -5.07 6.51 4.92
C VAL A 12 -5.74 7.86 4.68
N SER A 13 -5.63 8.78 5.64
CA SER A 13 -6.24 10.10 5.53
C SER A 13 -5.67 10.91 4.37
N LYS A 14 -4.35 10.92 4.18
CA LYS A 14 -3.65 11.70 3.16
C LYS A 14 -4.07 11.31 1.74
N TYR A 15 -4.28 10.02 1.49
CA TYR A 15 -4.54 9.51 0.15
C TYR A 15 -5.99 9.03 -0.05
N GLY A 16 -6.85 9.17 0.95
CA GLY A 16 -8.25 8.72 0.87
C GLY A 16 -8.35 7.21 0.63
N LEU A 17 -7.51 6.43 1.30
CA LEU A 17 -7.50 4.97 1.21
C LEU A 17 -8.41 4.37 2.28
N GLU A 18 -9.01 3.21 2.03
CA GLU A 18 -9.82 2.49 3.02
C GLU A 18 -9.18 1.15 3.36
N ILE A 19 -9.11 0.80 4.65
CA ILE A 19 -8.60 -0.52 5.05
C ILE A 19 -9.60 -1.59 4.63
N ALA A 20 -9.19 -2.48 3.73
CA ALA A 20 -9.99 -3.60 3.28
C ALA A 20 -9.57 -4.89 3.98
N THR A 21 -10.54 -5.69 4.42
CA THR A 21 -10.33 -7.06 4.90
C THR A 21 -10.55 -8.04 3.75
N ASN A 22 -9.55 -8.87 3.46
CA ASN A 22 -9.59 -9.88 2.41
C ASN A 22 -9.19 -11.25 2.95
N ALA A 23 -9.63 -12.32 2.29
CA ALA A 23 -9.24 -13.70 2.59
C ALA A 23 -8.14 -14.18 1.63
N CYS A 24 -7.13 -14.92 2.12
CA CYS A 24 -6.13 -15.55 1.25
C CYS A 24 -6.81 -16.61 0.39
N ALA A 25 -6.63 -16.51 -0.93
CA ALA A 25 -7.17 -17.47 -1.88
C ALA A 25 -6.63 -18.91 -1.69
N LYS A 26 -5.53 -19.10 -0.95
CA LYS A 26 -4.94 -20.41 -0.66
C LYS A 26 -5.39 -21.03 0.68
N CYS A 27 -5.38 -20.27 1.78
CA CYS A 27 -5.66 -20.80 3.12
C CYS A 27 -6.93 -20.25 3.77
N GLY A 28 -7.58 -19.25 3.18
CA GLY A 28 -8.79 -18.62 3.70
C GLY A 28 -8.59 -17.67 4.89
N GLN A 29 -7.36 -17.53 5.42
CA GLN A 29 -7.08 -16.60 6.52
C GLN A 29 -7.43 -15.16 6.11
N LEU A 30 -8.04 -14.42 7.04
CA LEU A 30 -8.39 -13.01 6.87
C LEU A 30 -7.20 -12.11 7.23
N PHE A 31 -6.96 -11.09 6.42
CA PHE A 31 -5.97 -10.04 6.67
C PHE A 31 -6.44 -8.70 6.12
N GLN A 32 -5.82 -7.65 6.63
CA GLN A 32 -6.18 -6.27 6.31
C GLN A 32 -5.08 -5.61 5.49
N THR A 33 -5.46 -4.78 4.52
CA THR A 33 -4.52 -3.91 3.81
C THR A 33 -4.09 -2.79 4.75
N LYS A 34 -2.92 -2.91 5.36
CA LYS A 34 -2.45 -2.01 6.43
C LYS A 34 -1.01 -1.54 6.24
N VAL A 35 -0.30 -2.04 5.25
CA VAL A 35 1.10 -1.70 5.01
C VAL A 35 1.15 -0.57 3.96
N PRO A 36 1.54 0.65 4.32
CA PRO A 36 1.71 1.75 3.37
C PRO A 36 2.66 1.36 2.24
N VAL A 37 2.28 1.70 1.01
CA VAL A 37 3.10 1.41 -0.16
C VAL A 37 3.04 2.54 -1.18
N LEU A 38 4.20 2.86 -1.77
CA LEU A 38 4.34 3.74 -2.92
C LEU A 38 4.83 2.95 -4.13
N ILE A 39 4.15 3.16 -5.24
CA ILE A 39 4.57 2.74 -6.57
C ILE A 39 4.45 3.93 -7.53
N LYS A 40 5.19 3.91 -8.63
CA LYS A 40 5.30 5.04 -9.55
C LYS A 40 3.92 5.60 -9.95
N GLY A 41 3.56 6.75 -9.38
CA GLY A 41 2.29 7.43 -9.64
C GLY A 41 1.10 7.02 -8.77
N TYR A 42 1.28 6.14 -7.79
CA TYR A 42 0.22 5.66 -6.90
C TYR A 42 0.69 5.49 -5.45
N ALA A 43 -0.21 5.77 -4.52
CA ALA A 43 -0.11 5.42 -3.12
C ALA A 43 -1.10 4.27 -2.83
N GLY A 44 -0.78 3.41 -1.89
CA GLY A 44 -1.63 2.26 -1.60
C GLY A 44 -1.43 1.70 -0.21
N LEU A 45 -2.19 0.63 0.03
CA LEU A 45 -2.04 -0.24 1.19
C LEU A 45 -1.92 -1.68 0.69
N GLU A 46 -0.90 -2.39 1.14
CA GLU A 46 -0.78 -3.84 0.96
C GLU A 46 -1.08 -4.60 2.25
N THR A 47 -1.27 -5.90 2.12
CA THR A 47 -1.33 -6.82 3.24
C THR A 47 0.08 -7.24 3.63
N GLU A 48 0.31 -7.50 4.91
CA GLU A 48 1.55 -8.11 5.37
C GLU A 48 1.83 -9.43 4.63
N THR A 49 3.12 -9.79 4.52
CA THR A 49 3.49 -11.07 3.90
C THR A 49 3.03 -12.21 4.79
N HIS A 50 2.11 -13.00 4.26
CA HIS A 50 1.63 -14.23 4.88
C HIS A 50 2.47 -15.44 4.41
N GLU A 51 2.50 -16.51 5.20
CA GLU A 51 3.25 -17.75 4.92
C GLU A 51 2.94 -18.40 3.56
N CYS A 52 1.74 -18.18 3.02
CA CYS A 52 1.40 -18.65 1.67
C CYS A 52 2.19 -17.98 0.55
N GLY A 53 2.90 -16.89 0.85
CA GLY A 53 3.76 -16.14 -0.05
C GLY A 53 3.08 -14.91 -0.64
N ARG A 54 3.91 -13.95 -1.04
CA ARG A 54 3.50 -12.61 -1.49
C ARG A 54 2.52 -12.56 -2.67
N LYS A 55 2.47 -13.62 -3.50
CA LYS A 55 1.52 -13.71 -4.62
C LYS A 55 0.05 -13.79 -4.20
N TYR A 56 -0.21 -14.05 -2.92
CA TYR A 56 -1.55 -14.06 -2.33
C TYR A 56 -1.84 -12.80 -1.51
N ASN A 57 -0.92 -11.82 -1.49
CA ASN A 57 -1.16 -10.53 -0.85
C ASN A 57 -2.17 -9.72 -1.68
N SER A 58 -3.02 -8.97 -0.99
CA SER A 58 -3.89 -7.99 -1.63
C SER A 58 -3.28 -6.61 -1.51
N ALA A 59 -3.57 -5.74 -2.47
CA ALA A 59 -3.21 -4.34 -2.41
C ALA A 59 -4.30 -3.48 -3.03
N ILE A 60 -4.48 -2.29 -2.47
CA ILE A 60 -5.35 -1.24 -3.01
C ILE A 60 -4.50 -0.03 -3.34
N PHE A 61 -4.85 0.67 -4.42
CA PHE A 61 -4.08 1.80 -4.91
C PHE A 61 -4.99 2.97 -5.28
N THR A 62 -4.48 4.17 -5.07
CA THR A 62 -5.08 5.42 -5.50
C THR A 62 -4.02 6.25 -6.25
N PRO A 63 -4.38 6.91 -7.35
CA PRO A 63 -3.44 7.78 -8.06
C PRO A 63 -3.04 8.96 -7.17
N ILE A 64 -1.75 9.28 -7.12
CA ILE A 64 -1.27 10.48 -6.42
C ILE A 64 -1.32 11.70 -7.35
N SER A 65 -1.56 12.87 -6.77
CA SER A 65 -1.57 14.15 -7.49
C SER A 65 -0.21 14.43 -8.17
N ASN A 66 -0.20 15.26 -9.22
CA ASN A 66 1.05 15.64 -9.88
C ASN A 66 2.03 16.36 -8.94
N ASP A 67 1.53 17.12 -7.96
CA ASP A 67 2.36 17.76 -6.95
C ASP A 67 3.00 16.72 -6.02
N SER A 68 2.24 15.70 -5.63
CA SER A 68 2.77 14.57 -4.85
C SER A 68 3.82 13.79 -5.66
N LYS A 69 3.62 13.58 -6.96
CA LYS A 69 4.60 12.90 -7.82
C LYS A 69 5.96 13.59 -7.76
N LYS A 70 6.02 14.92 -7.84
CA LYS A 70 7.28 15.67 -7.75
C LYS A 70 7.99 15.47 -6.40
N ILE A 71 7.24 15.40 -5.30
CA ILE A 71 7.79 15.13 -3.97
C ILE A 71 8.43 13.73 -3.92
N TRP A 72 7.74 12.74 -4.51
CA TRP A 72 8.18 11.33 -4.47
C TRP A 72 9.15 10.94 -5.58
N GLU A 73 9.25 11.68 -6.69
CA GLU A 73 10.26 11.45 -7.73
C GLU A 73 11.68 11.54 -7.15
N ASN A 74 11.90 12.44 -6.20
CA ASN A 74 13.17 12.54 -5.48
C ASN A 74 13.51 11.28 -4.65
N ILE A 75 12.53 10.41 -4.35
CA ILE A 75 12.71 9.19 -3.52
C ILE A 75 12.98 7.95 -4.37
N PHE A 76 12.58 7.94 -5.65
CA PHE A 76 12.85 6.82 -6.57
C PHE A 76 14.09 7.03 -7.44
N PHE A 77 14.59 8.27 -7.53
CA PHE A 77 15.72 8.64 -8.38
C PHE A 77 16.91 9.24 -7.61
N SER A 78 16.94 9.08 -6.28
CA SER A 78 18.14 9.29 -5.44
C SER A 78 18.94 8.01 -5.27
#